data_AF-A0A9E5ZPZ9-F1
#
_entry.id   AF-A0A9E5ZPZ9-F1
#
_cell.length_a   1.000
_cell.length_b   1.000
_cell.length_c   1.000
_cell.angle_alpha   90.00
_cell.angle_beta   90.00
_cell.angle_gamma   90.00
#
_symmetry.space_group_name_H-M   'P 1'
#
loop_
_entity.id
_entity.type
_entity.pdbx_description
1 polymer ?
#
loop_
_entity_poly.entity_id
_entity_poly.type
_entity_poly.pdbx_seq_one_letter_code
_entity_poly.pdbx_strand_id
1 'polypeptide(L)'
;MKGRTKEQGIFVGQLDSMIDIIYASDSFSQFPQRNSLATSKSDRAIPVASSNDLVVLRGKLDSEYHKWLRSLGFGSDFVVDYGESPTGMTLSELIINNPEPIQKIIKQTGRKPVYVPWFSGNQENEVAKILGGDIFGAPESETLKYNDKASFKLIYQQLNRP
;
A
#
# COMPACT_ATOMS: atom_id res chain seq x y z
N MET A 1 -46.26 -13.00 -1.01
CA MET A 1 -44.93 -13.26 -1.61
C MET A 1 -44.21 -11.92 -1.73
N LYS A 2 -43.48 -11.47 -0.70
CA LYS A 2 -42.00 -11.39 -0.67
C LYS A 2 -41.33 -11.40 -2.05
N GLY A 3 -40.80 -10.25 -2.45
CA GLY A 3 -39.72 -10.09 -3.42
C GLY A 3 -38.83 -8.95 -2.94
N ARG A 4 -37.89 -9.25 -2.03
CA ARG A 4 -36.80 -8.35 -1.66
C ARG A 4 -35.72 -8.49 -2.74
N THR A 5 -35.46 -7.45 -3.52
CA THR A 5 -34.19 -7.28 -4.22
C THR A 5 -33.24 -6.56 -3.26
N LYS A 6 -32.32 -7.32 -2.66
CA LYS A 6 -31.12 -6.82 -1.98
C LYS A 6 -29.91 -7.22 -2.82
N GLU A 7 -28.85 -6.42 -2.66
CA GLU A 7 -27.46 -6.63 -3.11
C GLU A 7 -27.21 -6.21 -4.57
N GLN A 8 -26.15 -5.47 -4.93
CA GLN A 8 -24.83 -5.29 -4.32
C GLN A 8 -24.35 -3.85 -4.50
N GLY A 9 -24.38 -3.07 -3.42
CA GLY A 9 -23.60 -1.83 -3.29
C GLY A 9 -22.80 -1.98 -2.01
N ILE A 10 -21.66 -2.65 -2.10
CA ILE A 10 -20.79 -2.89 -0.93
C ILE A 10 -20.15 -1.54 -0.56
N PHE A 11 -20.75 -0.90 0.44
CA PHE A 11 -20.11 -0.28 1.60
C PHE A 11 -18.61 0.06 1.45
N VAL A 12 -18.25 1.04 0.62
CA VAL A 12 -16.93 1.69 0.73
C VAL A 12 -16.98 2.83 1.76
N GLY A 13 -18.06 3.63 1.76
CA GLY A 13 -18.16 4.83 2.60
C GLY A 13 -18.48 4.61 4.09
N GLN A 14 -18.54 3.36 4.59
CA GLN A 14 -18.88 3.09 6.01
C GLN A 14 -17.79 2.31 6.77
N LEU A 15 -16.70 1.92 6.07
CA LEU A 15 -15.47 1.41 6.68
C LEU A 15 -14.52 2.54 7.11
N ASP A 16 -14.73 3.76 6.60
CA ASP A 16 -13.90 4.97 6.78
C ASP A 16 -13.67 5.41 8.23
N SER A 17 -14.45 4.93 9.21
CA SER A 17 -14.34 5.37 10.60
C SER A 17 -13.63 4.39 11.53
N MET A 18 -13.23 3.19 11.08
CA MET A 18 -12.72 2.13 11.95
C MET A 18 -11.38 1.50 11.52
N ILE A 19 -10.88 1.84 10.34
CA ILE A 19 -9.68 1.21 9.76
C ILE A 19 -8.64 2.30 9.48
N ASP A 20 -7.38 2.02 9.84
CA ASP A 20 -6.24 2.79 9.32
C ASP A 20 -5.72 2.11 8.07
N ILE A 21 -5.95 2.74 6.93
CA ILE A 21 -5.37 2.28 5.68
C ILE A 21 -3.92 2.76 5.63
N ILE A 22 -2.99 1.81 5.53
CA ILE A 22 -1.56 2.09 5.47
C ILE A 22 -1.10 1.91 4.04
N TYR A 23 -0.95 3.01 3.30
CA TYR A 23 -0.44 2.97 1.94
C TYR A 23 1.08 2.94 1.92
N ALA A 24 1.64 1.88 1.34
CA ALA A 24 3.07 1.69 1.18
C ALA A 24 3.38 1.37 -0.29
N SER A 25 3.98 2.33 -1.01
CA SER A 25 4.33 2.13 -2.41
C SER A 25 5.84 2.03 -2.61
N ASP A 26 6.37 0.81 -2.70
CA ASP A 26 7.76 0.57 -3.06
C ASP A 26 7.86 -0.38 -4.26
N SER A 27 8.53 0.09 -5.31
CA SER A 27 8.71 -0.72 -6.52
C SER A 27 9.80 -1.79 -6.35
N PHE A 28 10.68 -1.65 -5.36
CA PHE A 28 11.77 -2.60 -5.16
C PHE A 28 11.32 -3.96 -4.66
N SER A 29 10.17 -4.05 -3.98
CA SER A 29 9.56 -5.34 -3.63
C SER A 29 9.27 -6.20 -4.88
N GLN A 30 9.01 -5.57 -6.03
CA GLN A 30 8.78 -6.26 -7.30
C GLN A 30 10.07 -6.45 -8.12
N PHE A 31 11.03 -5.53 -8.01
CA PHE A 31 12.24 -5.49 -8.84
C PHE A 31 13.50 -5.56 -7.96
N PRO A 32 14.09 -6.76 -7.76
CA PRO A 32 15.25 -6.91 -6.87
C PRO A 32 16.53 -6.23 -7.41
N GLN A 33 16.60 -5.96 -8.73
CA GLN A 33 17.71 -5.23 -9.32
C GLN A 33 17.57 -3.72 -9.04
N ARG A 34 18.38 -3.22 -8.11
CA ARG A 34 18.42 -1.80 -7.74
C ARG A 34 19.18 -1.02 -8.80
N ASN A 35 18.48 -0.22 -9.59
CA ASN A 35 19.09 0.69 -10.55
C ASN A 35 18.95 2.14 -10.04
N SER A 36 20.07 2.87 -9.97
CA SER A 36 20.08 4.28 -9.56
C SER A 36 19.29 5.20 -10.52
N LEU A 37 19.07 4.76 -11.77
CA LEU A 37 18.22 5.43 -12.75
C LEU A 37 16.72 5.21 -12.49
N ALA A 38 16.36 4.13 -11.79
CA ALA A 38 14.99 3.84 -11.38
C ALA A 38 14.74 4.41 -9.99
N THR A 39 14.49 5.72 -9.93
CA THR A 39 14.09 6.36 -8.67
C THR A 39 12.68 5.90 -8.29
N SER A 40 12.59 4.98 -7.32
CA SER A 40 11.31 4.58 -6.73
C SER A 40 10.84 5.66 -5.78
N LYS A 41 10.29 6.76 -6.31
CA LYS A 41 9.57 7.73 -5.50
C LYS A 41 8.27 7.08 -5.00
N SER A 42 8.21 6.78 -3.71
CA SER A 42 7.04 6.20 -3.02
C SER A 42 5.85 7.15 -2.90
N ASP A 43 5.95 8.35 -3.48
CA ASP A 43 5.01 9.46 -3.33
C ASP A 43 3.65 9.20 -4.00
N ARG A 44 3.54 8.12 -4.80
CA ARG A 44 2.28 7.71 -5.45
C ARG A 44 1.18 7.35 -4.46
N ALA A 45 1.57 6.98 -3.23
CA ALA A 45 0.65 6.73 -2.13
C ALA A 45 -0.05 8.01 -1.63
N ILE A 46 0.60 9.18 -1.77
CA ILE A 46 0.08 10.45 -1.24
C ILE A 46 -1.25 10.87 -1.91
N PRO A 47 -1.37 10.98 -3.24
CA PRO A 47 -2.62 11.48 -3.85
C PRO A 47 -3.82 10.54 -3.73
N VAL A 48 -3.60 9.24 -3.45
CA VAL A 48 -4.70 8.27 -3.28
C VAL A 48 -5.19 8.17 -1.84
N ALA A 49 -4.43 8.69 -0.87
CA ALA A 49 -4.76 8.64 0.54
C ALA A 49 -5.78 9.73 0.91
N SER A 50 -6.74 9.34 1.74
CA SER A 50 -7.62 10.25 2.47
C SER A 50 -6.87 10.93 3.61
N SER A 51 -7.46 11.99 4.17
CA SER A 51 -6.83 12.76 5.26
C SER A 51 -6.46 11.91 6.49
N ASN A 52 -7.24 10.86 6.76
CA ASN A 52 -7.09 10.03 7.94
C ASN A 52 -6.33 8.71 7.71
N ASP A 53 -5.90 8.44 6.48
CA ASP A 53 -5.09 7.26 6.17
C ASP A 53 -3.65 7.50 6.62
N LEU A 54 -2.84 6.46 6.75
CA LEU A 54 -1.40 6.59 7.00
C LEU A 54 -0.64 6.33 5.71
N VAL A 55 0.17 7.29 5.28
CA VAL A 55 1.09 7.11 4.15
C VAL A 55 2.48 6.82 4.66
N VAL A 56 3.09 5.75 4.15
CA VAL A 56 4.46 5.35 4.49
C VAL A 56 5.34 5.44 3.26
N LEU A 57 6.43 6.19 3.38
CA LEU A 57 7.36 6.50 2.30
C LEU A 57 8.74 5.93 2.60
N ARG A 58 9.36 5.34 1.56
CA ARG A 58 10.74 4.86 1.64
C ARG A 58 11.74 6.01 1.71
N GLY A 59 11.64 6.93 0.75
CA GLY A 59 12.43 8.16 0.70
C GLY A 59 11.81 9.29 1.52
N LYS A 60 12.44 10.46 1.51
CA LYS A 60 11.95 11.67 2.21
C LYS A 60 10.67 12.21 1.57
N LEU A 61 9.75 12.71 2.39
CA LEU A 61 8.58 13.45 1.91
C LEU A 61 9.00 14.72 1.15
N ASP A 62 8.46 14.89 -0.05
CA ASP A 62 8.47 16.19 -0.74
C ASP A 62 7.41 17.10 -0.13
N SER A 63 7.86 18.04 0.71
CA SER A 63 6.96 18.91 1.49
C SER A 63 6.21 19.92 0.63
N GLU A 64 6.78 20.37 -0.50
CA GLU A 64 6.10 21.29 -1.41
C GLU A 64 4.99 20.57 -2.17
N TYR A 65 5.28 19.37 -2.68
CA TYR A 65 4.29 18.53 -3.34
C TYR A 65 3.16 18.11 -2.38
N HIS A 66 3.49 17.69 -1.16
CA HIS A 66 2.49 17.35 -0.14
C HIS A 66 1.62 18.55 0.22
N LYS A 67 2.21 19.73 0.45
CA LYS A 67 1.46 20.97 0.72
C LYS A 67 0.54 21.34 -0.44
N TRP A 68 0.99 21.18 -1.67
CA TRP A 68 0.18 21.40 -2.86
C TRP A 68 -0.99 20.41 -2.95
N LEU A 69 -0.78 19.11 -2.69
CA LEU A 69 -1.87 18.14 -2.62
C LEU A 69 -2.89 18.47 -1.52
N ARG A 70 -2.40 18.85 -0.33
CA ARG A 70 -3.28 19.24 0.79
C ARG A 70 -4.13 20.47 0.46
N SER A 71 -3.60 21.43 -0.32
CA SER A 71 -4.38 22.61 -0.74
C SER A 71 -5.52 22.26 -1.71
N LEU A 72 -5.43 21.10 -2.38
CA LEU A 72 -6.46 20.55 -3.26
C LEU A 72 -7.39 19.57 -2.55
N GLY A 73 -7.22 19.35 -1.24
CA GLY A 73 -8.01 18.40 -0.45
C GLY A 73 -7.55 16.94 -0.55
N PHE A 74 -6.39 16.66 -1.15
CA PHE A 74 -5.80 15.33 -1.26
C PHE A 74 -4.68 15.10 -0.25
N GLY A 75 -4.33 13.83 -0.03
CA GLY A 75 -3.23 13.46 0.84
C GLY A 75 -3.61 13.32 2.29
N SER A 76 -2.67 12.80 3.06
CA SER A 76 -2.88 12.41 4.46
C SER A 76 -2.27 13.42 5.45
N ASP A 77 -2.88 13.51 6.63
CA ASP A 77 -2.33 14.18 7.82
C ASP A 77 -1.29 13.32 8.56
N PHE A 78 -1.27 12.02 8.31
CA PHE A 78 -0.33 11.05 8.87
C PHE A 78 0.62 10.54 7.78
N VAL A 79 1.84 11.07 7.78
CA VAL A 79 2.90 10.63 6.88
C VAL A 79 4.12 10.20 7.70
N VAL A 80 4.61 9.00 7.42
CA VAL A 80 5.89 8.50 7.91
C VAL A 80 6.82 8.37 6.73
N ASP A 81 7.95 9.07 6.77
CA ASP A 81 9.04 8.87 5.84
C ASP A 81 10.27 8.29 6.55
N TYR A 82 10.95 7.34 5.90
CA TYR A 82 12.18 6.74 6.41
C TYR A 82 13.44 7.42 5.87
N GLY A 83 13.30 8.30 4.89
CA GLY A 83 14.41 9.07 4.33
C GLY A 83 15.52 8.22 3.69
N GLU A 84 15.22 6.99 3.28
CA GLU A 84 16.19 6.04 2.73
C GLU A 84 16.69 6.46 1.35
N SER A 85 17.94 6.10 1.07
CA SER A 85 18.60 6.32 -0.20
C SER A 85 17.96 5.53 -1.36
N PRO A 86 18.12 6.00 -2.62
CA PRO A 86 17.56 5.30 -3.79
C PRO A 86 18.04 3.86 -3.97
N THR A 87 19.20 3.49 -3.43
CA THR A 87 19.78 2.13 -3.53
C THR A 87 19.78 1.37 -2.20
N GLY A 88 19.24 1.99 -1.15
CA GLY A 88 19.17 1.43 0.20
C GLY A 88 18.07 0.38 0.35
N MET A 89 17.64 0.14 1.59
CA MET A 89 16.67 -0.90 1.94
C MET A 89 15.31 -0.69 1.23
N THR A 90 14.58 -1.79 1.06
CA THR A 90 13.17 -1.72 0.64
C THR A 90 12.32 -1.12 1.76
N LEU A 91 11.14 -0.62 1.43
CA LEU A 91 10.21 -0.10 2.43
C LEU A 91 9.81 -1.18 3.44
N SER A 92 9.60 -2.42 2.98
CA SER A 92 9.29 -3.54 3.87
C SER A 92 10.45 -3.84 4.83
N GLU A 93 11.70 -3.83 4.36
CA GLU A 93 12.90 -3.98 5.21
C GLU A 93 12.98 -2.86 6.28
N LEU A 94 12.71 -1.61 5.89
CA LEU A 94 12.72 -0.47 6.82
C LEU A 94 11.65 -0.60 7.91
N ILE A 95 10.44 -1.04 7.54
CA ILE A 95 9.34 -1.22 8.48
C ILE A 95 9.64 -2.40 9.43
N ILE A 96 10.16 -3.51 8.92
CA ILE A 96 10.54 -4.66 9.75
C ILE A 96 11.63 -4.26 10.76
N ASN A 97 12.65 -3.51 10.32
CA ASN A 97 13.77 -3.10 11.17
C ASN A 97 13.38 -2.01 12.19
N ASN A 98 12.43 -1.14 11.85
CA ASN A 98 11.97 -0.08 12.75
C ASN A 98 10.47 0.24 12.54
N PRO A 99 9.56 -0.54 13.14
CA PRO A 99 8.11 -0.34 12.99
C PRO A 99 7.56 0.78 13.88
N GLU A 100 8.35 1.27 14.85
CA GLU A 100 7.88 2.19 15.89
C GLU A 100 7.19 3.47 15.37
N PRO A 101 7.68 4.16 14.31
CA PRO A 101 7.03 5.37 13.82
C PRO A 101 5.59 5.13 13.38
N ILE A 102 5.33 3.98 12.74
CA ILE A 102 4.02 3.57 12.24
C ILE A 102 3.15 3.11 13.42
N GLN A 103 3.68 2.26 14.29
CA GLN A 103 2.97 1.75 15.46
C GLN A 103 2.53 2.87 16.41
N LYS A 104 3.31 3.95 16.53
CA LYS A 104 2.92 5.12 17.31
C LYS A 104 1.65 5.77 16.76
N ILE A 105 1.52 5.89 15.44
CA ILE A 105 0.34 6.46 14.79
C ILE A 105 -0.85 5.51 14.94
N ILE A 106 -0.68 4.21 14.68
CA ILE A 106 -1.73 3.19 14.88
C ILE A 106 -2.26 3.23 16.33
N LYS A 107 -1.37 3.42 17.31
CA LYS A 107 -1.77 3.56 18.72
C LYS A 107 -2.51 4.87 19.00
N GLN A 108 -2.13 5.97 18.33
CA GLN A 108 -2.77 7.28 18.48
C GLN A 108 -4.20 7.30 17.90
N THR A 109 -4.39 6.67 16.74
CA THR A 109 -5.68 6.56 16.06
C THR A 109 -6.58 5.50 16.69
N GLY A 110 -5.99 4.43 17.26
CA GLY A 110 -6.72 3.34 17.91
C GLY A 110 -7.51 2.45 16.95
N ARG A 111 -7.25 2.55 15.63
CA ARG A 111 -7.97 1.80 14.59
C ARG A 111 -7.21 0.54 14.21
N LYS A 112 -7.92 -0.44 13.64
CA LYS A 112 -7.28 -1.66 13.15
C LYS A 112 -6.52 -1.33 11.85
N PRO A 113 -5.21 -1.60 11.76
CA PRO A 113 -4.46 -1.29 10.55
C PRO A 113 -4.73 -2.30 9.43
N VAL A 114 -4.83 -1.80 8.20
CA VAL A 114 -4.84 -2.59 6.97
C VAL A 114 -3.68 -2.11 6.10
N TYR A 115 -2.71 -3.00 5.87
CA TYR A 115 -1.51 -2.70 5.08
C TYR A 115 -1.78 -2.89 3.58
N VAL A 116 -1.57 -1.84 2.79
CA VAL A 116 -1.81 -1.80 1.34
C VAL A 116 -0.47 -1.64 0.61
N PRO A 117 0.19 -2.75 0.26
CA PRO A 117 1.46 -2.68 -0.46
C PRO A 117 1.28 -2.49 -1.97
N TRP A 118 2.32 -2.01 -2.64
CA TRP A 118 2.43 -2.02 -4.10
C TRP A 118 2.49 -3.42 -4.69
N PHE A 119 3.23 -4.32 -4.05
CA PHE A 119 3.42 -5.70 -4.45
C PHE A 119 3.20 -6.61 -3.24
N SER A 120 2.35 -7.62 -3.36
CA SER A 120 2.08 -8.55 -2.25
C SER A 120 3.03 -9.74 -2.30
N GLY A 121 4.16 -9.64 -1.61
CA GLY A 121 5.12 -10.72 -1.39
C GLY A 121 5.17 -11.21 0.06
N ASN A 122 6.12 -12.11 0.36
CA ASN A 122 6.30 -12.60 1.73
C ASN A 122 6.67 -11.50 2.74
N GLN A 123 7.52 -10.54 2.35
CA GLN A 123 7.92 -9.43 3.23
C GLN A 123 6.73 -8.54 3.59
N GLU A 124 5.82 -8.28 2.66
CA GLU A 124 4.63 -7.46 2.94
C GLU A 124 3.64 -8.16 3.88
N ASN A 125 3.55 -9.49 3.82
CA ASN A 125 2.80 -10.27 4.79
C ASN A 125 3.43 -10.21 6.19
N GLU A 126 4.76 -10.19 6.27
CA GLU A 126 5.48 -10.03 7.53
C GLU A 126 5.27 -8.63 8.12
N VAL A 127 5.33 -7.58 7.28
CA VAL A 127 5.02 -6.20 7.68
C VAL A 127 3.61 -6.11 8.28
N ALA A 128 2.59 -6.64 7.61
CA ALA A 128 1.22 -6.60 8.12
C ALA A 128 1.11 -7.25 9.51
N LYS A 129 1.79 -8.39 9.74
CA LYS A 129 1.83 -9.06 11.04
C LYS A 129 2.53 -8.21 12.11
N ILE A 130 3.67 -7.60 11.81
CA ILE A 130 4.42 -6.73 12.73
C ILE A 130 3.59 -5.51 13.13
N LEU A 131 2.81 -4.96 12.21
CA LEU A 131 1.91 -3.84 12.46
C LEU A 131 0.61 -4.25 13.17
N GLY A 132 0.38 -5.55 13.39
CA GLY A 132 -0.84 -6.06 14.03
C GLY A 132 -2.09 -5.91 13.16
N GLY A 133 -1.91 -5.90 11.83
CA GLY A 133 -2.95 -5.61 10.85
C GLY A 133 -3.22 -6.73 9.86
N ASP A 134 -4.25 -6.52 9.04
CA ASP A 134 -4.50 -7.35 7.86
C ASP A 134 -3.73 -6.80 6.65
N ILE A 135 -3.45 -7.65 5.67
CA ILE A 135 -2.91 -7.22 4.38
C ILE A 135 -4.05 -7.08 3.37
N PHE A 136 -4.11 -5.95 2.67
CA PHE A 136 -4.95 -5.79 1.48
C PHE A 136 -4.14 -6.18 0.24
N GLY A 137 -4.13 -7.47 -0.07
CA GLY A 137 -3.33 -8.03 -1.13
C GLY A 137 -3.70 -9.46 -1.46
N ALA A 138 -3.05 -10.02 -2.47
CA ALA A 138 -3.19 -11.43 -2.82
C ALA A 138 -2.06 -12.27 -2.20
N PRO A 139 -2.25 -13.60 -2.03
CA PRO A 139 -1.15 -14.50 -1.71
C PRO A 139 -0.02 -14.35 -2.74
N GLU A 140 1.24 -14.45 -2.30
CA GLU A 140 2.42 -14.28 -3.16
C GLU A 140 2.36 -15.17 -4.42
N SER A 141 1.88 -16.41 -4.28
CA SER A 141 1.72 -17.33 -5.41
C SER A 141 0.82 -16.78 -6.52
N GLU A 142 -0.30 -16.12 -6.16
CA GLU A 142 -1.19 -15.50 -7.13
C GLU A 142 -0.58 -14.21 -7.68
N THR A 143 0.04 -13.39 -6.82
CA THR A 143 0.75 -12.17 -7.22
C THR A 143 1.83 -12.48 -8.27
N LEU A 144 2.63 -13.53 -8.07
CA LEU A 144 3.67 -13.96 -9.01
C LEU A 144 3.08 -14.51 -10.31
N LYS A 145 2.04 -15.35 -10.21
CA LYS A 145 1.36 -15.96 -11.37
C LYS A 145 0.82 -14.91 -12.35
N TYR A 146 0.18 -13.84 -11.85
CA TYR A 146 -0.40 -12.80 -12.72
C TYR A 146 0.60 -11.71 -13.13
N ASN A 147 1.71 -11.56 -12.40
CA ASN A 147 2.80 -10.66 -12.82
C ASN A 147 3.76 -11.31 -13.84
N ASP A 148 3.78 -12.64 -13.97
CA ASP A 148 4.50 -13.32 -15.04
C ASP A 148 3.76 -13.16 -16.38
N LYS A 149 4.41 -12.50 -17.34
CA LYS A 149 3.81 -12.20 -18.66
C LYS A 149 3.46 -13.48 -19.44
N ALA A 150 4.21 -14.57 -19.27
CA ALA A 150 3.93 -15.82 -19.98
C ALA A 150 2.67 -16.48 -19.40
N SER A 151 2.62 -16.64 -18.08
CA SER A 151 1.47 -17.17 -17.35
C SER A 151 0.22 -16.34 -17.59
N PHE A 152 0.33 -15.01 -17.53
CA PHE A 152 -0.77 -14.09 -17.85
C PHE A 152 -1.33 -14.33 -19.26
N LYS A 153 -0.46 -14.43 -20.28
CA LYS A 153 -0.90 -14.68 -21.67
C LYS A 153 -1.64 -16.01 -21.83
N LEU A 154 -1.16 -17.07 -21.18
CA LEU A 154 -1.81 -18.37 -21.20
C LEU A 154 -3.21 -18.30 -20.58
N ILE A 155 -3.33 -17.65 -19.42
CA ILE A 155 -4.62 -17.45 -18.74
C ILE A 155 -5.55 -16.59 -19.61
N TYR A 156 -5.04 -15.52 -20.20
CA TYR A 156 -5.82 -14.62 -21.05
C TYR A 156 -6.40 -15.34 -22.28
N GLN A 157 -5.63 -16.23 -22.90
CA GLN A 157 -6.09 -17.10 -23.98
C GLN A 157 -7.19 -18.07 -23.51
N GLN A 158 -7.04 -18.68 -22.32
CA GLN A 158 -8.07 -19.57 -21.74
C GLN A 158 -9.39 -18.85 -21.46
N LEU A 159 -9.35 -17.54 -21.20
CA LEU A 159 -10.52 -16.71 -20.97
C LEU A 159 -11.20 -16.22 -22.27
N ASN A 160 -10.75 -16.69 -23.44
CA ASN A 160 -11.27 -16.29 -24.76
C ASN A 160 -11.30 -14.76 -24.96
N ARG A 161 -10.28 -14.07 -24.44
CA ARG A 161 -10.12 -12.63 -24.65
C ARG A 161 -9.20 -12.36 -25.86
N PRO A 162 -9.52 -11.39 -26.72
CA PRO A 162 -8.75 -11.08 -27.92
C PRO A 162 -7.38 -10.48 -27.59
#